data_AF-A0A9W6FXC7-F1
#
_entry.id   AF-A0A9W6FXC7-F1
#
_cell.length_a   1.000
_cell.length_b   1.000
_cell.length_c   1.000
_cell.angle_alpha   90.00
_cell.angle_beta   90.00
_cell.angle_gamma   90.00
#
_symmetry.space_group_name_H-M   'P 1'
#
loop_
_entity.id
_entity.type
_entity.pdbx_description
1 polymer ?
#
loop_
_entity_poly.entity_id
_entity_poly.type
_entity_poly.pdbx_seq_one_letter_code
_entity_poly.pdbx_strand_id
1 'polypeptide(L)'
;MAARVDGGLDYTYIGKIERGEQLPSLKMLMGLSAALGVPVSHFFQEESPVNSPLRLAESDVKSTELHKELRQLHPDDIPLVVDIVRVLNRHRKAERKRAYQSASETLPLAAEDGPSYRKP
;
A
#
# COMPACT_ATOMS: atom_id res chain seq x y z
N MET A 1 6.77 16.79 26.69
CA MET A 1 7.31 16.16 25.46
C MET A 1 8.28 17.08 24.73
N ALA A 2 7.93 18.34 24.46
CA ALA A 2 8.80 19.33 23.78
C ALA A 2 10.26 19.42 24.31
N ALA A 3 10.43 19.43 25.63
CA ALA A 3 11.75 19.56 26.27
C ALA A 3 12.69 18.34 26.08
N ARG A 4 12.20 17.22 25.55
CA ARG A 4 12.97 15.97 25.38
C ARG A 4 13.38 15.73 23.92
N VAL A 5 12.93 16.58 22.99
CA VAL A 5 13.25 16.47 21.56
C VAL A 5 14.49 17.31 21.29
N ASP A 6 15.58 16.67 20.87
CA ASP A 6 16.79 17.37 20.46
C ASP A 6 16.48 18.28 19.27
N GLY A 7 16.76 19.59 19.43
CA GLY A 7 16.51 20.61 18.41
C GLY A 7 15.65 21.80 18.83
N GLY A 8 15.29 21.94 20.11
CA GLY A 8 14.63 23.15 20.62
C GLY A 8 13.25 23.39 19.99
N LEU A 9 12.46 22.33 19.85
CA LEU A 9 11.10 22.44 19.32
C LEU A 9 10.20 23.24 20.26
N ASP A 10 9.57 24.29 19.71
CA ASP A 10 8.50 25.02 20.38
C ASP A 10 7.30 24.09 20.62
N TYR A 11 6.78 24.09 21.84
CA TYR A 11 5.58 23.34 22.22
C TYR A 11 4.37 23.69 21.34
N THR A 12 4.32 24.93 20.84
CA THR A 12 3.29 25.42 19.91
C THR A 12 3.35 24.68 18.58
N TYR A 13 4.56 24.35 18.12
CA TYR A 13 4.78 23.62 16.87
C TYR A 13 4.32 22.17 16.99
N ILE A 14 4.59 21.52 18.13
CA ILE A 14 4.11 20.17 18.42
C ILE A 14 2.58 20.14 18.47
N GLY A 15 1.96 21.11 19.13
CA GLY A 15 0.50 21.19 19.18
C GLY A 15 -0.16 21.33 17.80
N LYS A 16 0.48 22.05 16.85
CA LYS A 16 0.01 22.12 15.46
C LYS A 16 0.10 20.76 14.74
N ILE A 17 1.14 19.99 15.02
CA ILE A 17 1.29 18.63 14.48
C ILE A 17 0.19 17.72 15.02
N GLU A 18 -0.02 17.73 16.33
CA GLU A 18 -1.02 16.87 16.99
C GLU A 18 -2.45 17.15 16.53
N ARG A 19 -2.77 18.42 16.20
CA ARG A 19 -4.07 18.80 15.63
C ARG A 19 -4.18 18.59 14.12
N GLY A 20 -3.13 18.11 13.46
CA GLY A 20 -3.09 17.92 12.00
C GLY A 20 -3.05 19.23 11.20
N GLU A 21 -2.81 20.37 11.85
CA GLU A 21 -2.69 21.68 11.21
C GLU A 21 -1.37 21.80 10.43
N GLN A 22 -0.36 21.01 10.81
CA GLN A 22 0.96 21.05 10.21
C GLN A 22 1.60 19.65 10.15
N LEU A 23 2.09 19.27 8.99
CA LEU A 23 2.81 18.00 8.84
C LEU A 23 4.27 18.13 9.29
N PRO A 24 4.81 17.14 10.03
CA PRO A 24 6.20 17.12 10.43
C PRO A 24 7.13 16.75 9.25
N SER A 25 8.37 17.25 9.28
CA SER A 25 9.42 16.77 8.37
C SER A 25 10.01 15.45 8.86
N LEU A 26 10.70 14.70 7.98
CA LEU A 26 11.37 13.46 8.39
C LEU A 26 12.41 13.68 9.50
N LYS A 27 13.18 14.77 9.43
CA LYS A 27 14.14 15.14 10.48
C LYS A 27 13.44 15.31 11.84
N MET A 28 12.22 15.86 11.84
CA MET A 28 11.44 16.02 13.05
C MET A 28 10.89 14.70 13.57
N LEU A 29 10.40 13.82 12.68
CA LEU A 29 9.98 12.47 13.06
C LEU A 29 11.12 11.68 13.70
N MET A 30 12.36 11.83 13.22
CA MET A 30 13.54 11.24 13.85
C MET A 30 13.81 11.81 15.25
N GLY A 31 13.68 13.12 15.45
CA GLY A 31 13.81 13.74 16.77
C GLY A 31 12.73 13.26 17.75
N LEU A 32 11.48 13.17 17.29
CA LEU A 32 10.37 12.63 18.07
C LEU A 32 10.57 11.15 18.40
N SER A 33 11.02 10.35 17.43
CA SER A 33 11.38 8.94 17.62
C SER A 33 12.41 8.76 18.74
N ALA A 34 13.49 9.54 18.71
CA ALA A 34 14.53 9.50 19.75
C ALA A 34 13.99 9.92 21.12
N ALA A 35 13.19 11.00 21.18
CA ALA A 35 12.62 11.52 22.42
C ALA A 35 11.60 10.58 23.08
N LEU A 36 10.83 9.86 22.26
CA LEU A 36 9.78 8.94 22.68
C LEU A 36 10.28 7.50 22.85
N GLY A 37 11.48 7.18 22.36
CA GLY A 37 12.03 5.82 22.40
C GLY A 37 11.27 4.83 21.51
N VAL A 38 10.65 5.32 20.43
CA VAL A 38 9.89 4.49 19.47
C VAL A 38 10.55 4.52 18.10
N PRO A 39 10.47 3.46 17.28
CA PRO A 39 10.97 3.50 15.91
C PRO A 39 10.27 4.56 15.06
N VAL A 40 10.98 5.21 14.13
CA VAL A 40 10.39 6.20 13.20
C VAL A 40 9.20 5.62 12.41
N SER A 41 9.22 4.31 12.10
CA SER A 41 8.14 3.61 11.43
C SER A 41 6.81 3.64 12.19
N HIS A 42 6.82 3.89 13.50
CA HIS A 42 5.63 4.01 14.32
C HIS A 42 4.69 5.14 13.84
N PHE A 43 5.24 6.25 13.34
CA PHE A 43 4.45 7.38 12.83
C PHE A 43 3.78 7.12 11.46
N PHE A 44 4.07 5.96 10.84
CA PHE A 44 3.52 5.55 9.54
C PHE A 44 2.56 4.37 9.66
N GLN A 45 2.27 3.92 10.88
CA GLN A 45 1.23 2.93 11.09
C GLN A 45 -0.10 3.66 10.94
N GLU A 46 -0.85 3.35 9.87
CA GLU A 46 -2.24 3.76 9.80
C GLU A 46 -2.96 3.13 10.99
N GLU A 47 -3.73 3.94 11.73
CA GLU A 47 -4.81 3.46 12.59
C GLU A 47 -5.80 2.73 11.68
N SER A 48 -5.47 1.48 11.33
CA SER A 48 -6.30 0.65 10.47
C SER A 48 -7.67 0.56 11.15
N PRO A 49 -8.76 0.95 10.49
CA PRO A 49 -10.08 0.58 10.94
C PRO A 49 -10.20 -0.94 10.71
N VAL A 50 -9.70 -1.72 11.65
CA VAL A 50 -9.77 -3.19 11.77
C VAL A 50 -11.20 -3.72 11.87
N ASN A 51 -12.22 -2.94 11.50
CA ASN A 51 -13.63 -3.26 11.59
C ASN A 51 -14.28 -3.49 10.21
N SER A 52 -13.62 -4.28 9.36
CA SER A 52 -14.28 -4.93 8.21
C SER A 52 -14.06 -6.45 8.29
N PRO A 53 -14.76 -7.15 9.20
CA PRO A 53 -14.47 -8.53 9.58
C PRO A 53 -14.66 -9.57 8.47
N LEU A 54 -15.23 -9.21 7.32
CA LEU A 54 -15.66 -10.18 6.30
C LEU A 54 -14.76 -10.26 5.05
N ARG A 55 -13.76 -9.38 4.88
CA ARG A 55 -12.80 -9.47 3.76
C ARG A 55 -11.32 -9.48 4.15
N LEU A 56 -10.98 -8.98 5.34
CA LEU A 56 -9.60 -8.98 5.82
C LEU A 56 -9.18 -10.34 6.40
N ALA A 57 -10.09 -11.12 6.99
CA ALA A 57 -9.70 -12.33 7.72
C ALA A 57 -8.97 -13.38 6.88
N GLU A 58 -9.42 -13.70 5.67
CA GLU A 58 -8.75 -14.71 4.84
C GLU A 58 -7.45 -14.20 4.20
N SER A 59 -7.39 -12.93 3.81
CA SER A 59 -6.18 -12.33 3.26
C SER A 59 -5.14 -12.08 4.34
N ASP A 60 -5.55 -11.68 5.55
CA ASP A 60 -4.65 -11.47 6.69
C ASP A 60 -4.11 -12.80 7.19
N VAL A 61 -4.92 -13.86 7.31
CA VAL A 61 -4.40 -15.17 7.74
C VAL A 61 -3.38 -15.71 6.73
N LYS A 62 -3.66 -15.63 5.42
CA LYS A 62 -2.70 -16.08 4.39
C LYS A 62 -1.48 -15.17 4.27
N SER A 63 -1.66 -13.85 4.43
CA SER A 63 -0.55 -12.89 4.37
C SER A 63 0.33 -12.99 5.62
N THR A 64 -0.25 -13.24 6.79
CA THR A 64 0.49 -13.47 8.04
C THR A 64 1.25 -14.79 8.02
N GLU A 65 0.67 -15.85 7.45
CA GLU A 65 1.33 -17.15 7.25
C GLU A 65 2.52 -17.02 6.29
N LEU A 66 2.33 -16.41 5.11
CA LEU A 66 3.42 -16.15 4.18
C LEU A 66 4.53 -15.30 4.82
N HIS A 67 4.16 -14.24 5.53
CA HIS A 67 5.14 -13.38 6.20
C HIS A 67 5.92 -14.15 7.29
N LYS A 68 5.26 -15.06 8.01
CA LYS A 68 5.91 -15.93 9.01
C LYS A 68 6.96 -16.84 8.36
N GLU A 69 6.65 -17.43 7.22
CA GLU A 69 7.60 -18.28 6.49
C GLU A 69 8.76 -17.46 5.91
N LEU A 70 8.48 -16.29 5.33
CA LEU A 70 9.52 -15.40 4.79
C LEU A 70 10.51 -14.92 5.87
N ARG A 71 10.09 -14.77 7.12
CA ARG A 71 10.99 -14.41 8.24
C ARG A 71 11.99 -15.50 8.62
N GLN A 72 11.66 -16.77 8.33
CA GLN A 72 12.51 -17.92 8.65
C GLN A 72 13.38 -18.34 7.45
N LEU A 73 13.14 -17.74 6.28
CA LEU A 73 13.82 -18.08 5.05
C LEU A 73 15.30 -17.68 5.10
N HIS A 74 16.18 -18.55 4.62
CA HIS A 74 17.60 -18.24 4.52
C HIS A 74 17.83 -17.12 3.47
N PRO A 75 18.77 -16.17 3.69
CA PRO A 75 19.02 -15.08 2.75
C PRO A 75 19.31 -15.53 1.32
N ASP A 76 20.01 -16.66 1.16
CA ASP A 76 20.36 -17.21 -0.16
C ASP A 76 19.15 -17.75 -0.94
N ASP A 77 18.04 -18.05 -0.26
CA ASP A 77 16.80 -18.53 -0.89
C ASP A 77 15.87 -17.38 -1.31
N ILE A 78 16.11 -16.15 -0.83
CA ILE A 78 15.30 -14.97 -1.16
C ILE A 78 15.21 -14.73 -2.69
N PRO A 79 16.30 -14.81 -3.47
CA PRO A 79 16.23 -14.60 -4.92
C PRO A 79 15.26 -15.55 -5.62
N LEU A 80 15.26 -16.83 -5.23
CA LEU A 80 14.38 -17.85 -5.81
C LEU A 80 12.91 -17.51 -5.53
N VAL A 81 12.58 -17.16 -4.28
CA VAL A 81 11.20 -16.80 -3.89
C VAL A 81 10.72 -15.55 -4.65
N VAL A 82 11.58 -14.55 -4.81
CA VAL A 82 11.27 -13.35 -5.62
C VAL A 82 10.93 -13.74 -7.06
N ASP A 83 11.70 -14.65 -7.66
CA ASP A 83 11.46 -15.08 -9.04
C ASP A 83 10.17 -15.90 -9.19
N ILE A 84 9.85 -16.75 -8.21
CA ILE A 84 8.56 -17.47 -8.15
C ILE A 84 7.41 -16.45 -8.14
N VAL A 85 7.46 -15.46 -7.24
CA VAL A 85 6.42 -14.42 -7.14
C VAL A 85 6.29 -13.65 -8.46
N ARG A 86 7.41 -13.31 -9.12
CA ARG A 86 7.40 -12.65 -10.44
C ARG A 86 6.75 -13.51 -11.52
N VAL A 87 7.05 -14.81 -11.57
CA VAL A 87 6.45 -15.75 -12.53
C VAL A 87 4.93 -15.82 -12.33
N LEU A 88 4.47 -15.99 -11.08
CA LEU A 88 3.05 -16.05 -10.76
C LEU A 88 2.31 -14.76 -11.18
N ASN A 89 2.93 -13.60 -10.91
CA ASN A 89 2.37 -12.31 -11.31
C ASN A 89 2.28 -12.14 -12.83
N ARG A 90 3.30 -12.57 -13.58
CA ARG A 90 3.28 -12.56 -15.05
C ARG A 90 2.18 -13.46 -15.59
N HIS A 91 2.04 -14.67 -15.06
CA HIS A 91 1.01 -15.61 -15.48
C HIS A 91 -0.40 -15.03 -15.27
N ARG A 92 -0.68 -14.47 -14.09
CA ARG A 92 -1.99 -13.86 -13.79
C ARG A 92 -2.33 -12.70 -14.72
N LYS A 93 -1.33 -11.87 -15.09
CA LYS A 93 -1.52 -10.78 -16.06
C LYS A 93 -1.80 -11.30 -17.47
N ALA A 94 -1.07 -12.33 -17.91
CA ALA A 94 -1.27 -12.95 -19.22
C ALA A 94 -2.66 -13.60 -19.35
N GLU A 95 -3.09 -14.35 -18.33
CA GLU A 95 -4.41 -14.99 -18.30
C GLU A 95 -5.55 -13.96 -18.33
N ARG A 96 -5.43 -12.86 -17.58
CA ARG A 96 -6.40 -11.76 -17.63
C ARG A 96 -6.47 -11.11 -19.01
N LYS A 97 -5.32 -10.92 -19.67
CA LYS A 97 -5.27 -10.35 -21.03
C LYS A 97 -5.93 -11.29 -22.05
N ARG A 98 -5.68 -12.59 -21.96
CA ARG A 98 -6.33 -13.61 -22.80
C ARG A 98 -7.84 -13.65 -22.59
N ALA A 99 -8.30 -13.64 -21.34
CA ALA A 99 -9.73 -13.62 -21.00
C ALA A 99 -10.45 -12.36 -21.52
N TYR A 100 -9.76 -11.20 -21.51
CA TYR A 100 -10.28 -9.96 -22.10
C TYR A 100 -10.36 -10.05 -23.63
N GLN A 101 -9.35 -10.61 -24.29
CA GLN A 101 -9.33 -10.80 -25.74
C GLN A 101 -10.44 -11.76 -26.20
N SER A 102 -10.62 -12.89 -25.52
CA SER A 102 -11.69 -13.84 -25.84
C SER A 102 -13.09 -13.23 -25.65
N ALA A 103 -13.28 -12.40 -24.62
CA ALA A 103 -14.55 -11.70 -24.40
C ALA A 103 -14.84 -10.64 -25.49
N SER A 104 -13.80 -9.97 -26.00
CA SER A 104 -13.94 -9.01 -27.11
C SER A 104 -14.22 -9.67 -28.46
N GLU A 105 -13.70 -10.88 -28.71
CA GLU A 105 -13.95 -11.65 -29.94
C GLU A 105 -15.36 -12.25 -29.98
N THR A 106 -15.98 -12.51 -28.82
CA THR A 106 -17.34 -13.05 -28.72
C THR A 106 -18.47 -12.03 -28.82
N LEU A 107 -18.16 -10.73 -28.86
CA LEU A 107 -19.18 -9.69 -29.06
C LEU A 107 -19.40 -9.50 -30.56
N PRO A 108 -20.61 -9.74 -31.11
CA PRO A 108 -20.91 -9.32 -32.47
C PRO A 108 -20.71 -7.80 -32.53
N LEU A 109 -19.95 -7.35 -33.52
CA LEU A 109 -19.70 -5.93 -33.79
C LEU A 109 -21.04 -5.28 -34.17
N ALA A 110 -21.82 -4.85 -33.18
CA ALA A 110 -22.97 -3.99 -33.37
C ALA A 110 -22.42 -2.61 -33.77
N ALA A 111 -22.10 -2.47 -35.06
CA ALA A 111 -21.99 -1.16 -35.68
C ALA A 111 -23.41 -0.59 -35.74
N GLU A 112 -23.82 0.07 -34.67
CA GLU A 112 -24.99 0.94 -34.70
C GLU A 112 -24.63 2.07 -35.67
N ASP A 113 -25.33 2.14 -36.82
CA ASP A 113 -25.29 3.29 -37.72
C ASP A 113 -25.84 4.51 -36.96
N GLY A 114 -24.95 5.27 -36.32
CA GLY A 114 -25.31 6.49 -35.60
C GLY A 114 -25.70 7.61 -36.57
N PRO A 115 -26.71 8.44 -36.26
CA PRO A 115 -27.18 9.47 -37.17
C PRO A 115 -26.11 10.53 -37.45
N SER A 116 -25.87 10.76 -38.75
CA SER A 116 -24.99 11.81 -39.27
C SER A 116 -25.58 13.19 -38.98
N TYR A 117 -25.06 13.86 -37.94
CA TYR A 117 -25.37 15.27 -37.70
C TYR A 117 -24.58 16.14 -38.68
N ARG A 118 -25.18 16.44 -39.84
CA ARG A 118 -24.80 17.61 -40.65
C ARG A 118 -25.18 18.87 -39.87
N LYS A 119 -24.19 19.69 -39.52
CA LYS A 119 -24.43 21.06 -39.04
C LYS A 119 -24.84 21.96 -40.21
N PRO A 120 -25.73 22.94 -39.97
CA PRO A 120 -26.11 23.97 -40.95
C PRO A 120 -24.98 24.97 -41.22
#